data_AF-A0AAN4MGY7-F1
#
_entry.id   AF-A0AAN4MGY7-F1
#
_cell.length_a   1.000
_cell.length_b   1.000
_cell.length_c   1.000
_cell.angle_alpha   90.00
_cell.angle_beta   90.00
_cell.angle_gamma   90.00
#
_symmetry.space_group_name_H-M   'P 1'
#
loop_
_entity.id
_entity.type
_entity.pdbx_description
1 polymer ?
#
loop_
_entity_poly.entity_id
_entity_poly.type
_entity_poly.pdbx_seq_one_letter_code
_entity_poly.pdbx_strand_id
1 'polypeptide(L)'
;MALLSGCQVIHLKESNLSNALKSKNESILTDGTLSHQTQNLLYLVKEDEKTCLQNFDDCLNKVQSLSENSSREERYAALSEIYLAKALDVGRSSQCHVINKSNSCVEQELALFDKSLRYSYVYLFDSEESPFDRVFDHRQNQVRIFYNVALSKLMTTYFNHLNTHRFPPLLKADGHEYHVNFDHALDVQKIEVDTFRSSYNMNFSGFNTVNRKDGLGAEFIVGRKENDVNHGFILDPDNFYAHQANPNIHLPRFFPATAIAYPKQKATADQVIVGAELEIAMFDPYRQDRVKIEGVDYPLTANYSAPYGLWLSKYNLGAAGYWSLINKEANLIMPHLYMLEPFNPNKKIIVFVHGLASSPEAWVSLTNDIMGDAELRKNYQVWQVFYSTNMPIFESRFQIYSLLNQAFQNIAKDSYAAHDAVLVGHSMGGVISRLLVSDADVSEQAIQKMNEAQLNRLKENPVIQERFQFKALPYFNRVVFVSAPHHGTDYADRWFTQIARRIIRLPADFFIAVEMRDEKNTKLRKGLIENGASNLSRSSNFMQLTQAIQPSPQVVYHSIMGNINGTTDKLKSSDGIVPYQSSHLGGEQSELIIKGGHSIQTSPEAILELRRILRLHLKQSQPSK
;
A
#
# COMPACT_ATOMS: atom_id res chain seq x y z
N MET A 1 79.51 -14.62 -12.67
CA MET A 1 78.63 -14.04 -11.63
C MET A 1 77.25 -13.89 -12.27
N ALA A 2 76.38 -14.88 -12.10
CA ALA A 2 75.03 -14.87 -12.64
C ALA A 2 74.11 -14.12 -11.67
N LEU A 3 73.54 -13.00 -12.12
CA LEU A 3 72.55 -12.23 -11.37
C LEU A 3 71.22 -12.98 -11.42
N LEU A 4 70.86 -13.65 -10.33
CA LEU A 4 69.50 -14.13 -10.09
C LEU A 4 68.63 -12.92 -9.79
N SER A 5 67.88 -12.44 -10.80
CA SER A 5 66.78 -11.50 -10.57
C SER A 5 65.66 -12.25 -9.84
N GLY A 6 65.47 -11.94 -8.56
CA GLY A 6 64.31 -12.44 -7.81
C GLY A 6 63.02 -11.94 -8.47
N CYS A 7 62.16 -12.86 -8.90
CA CYS A 7 60.82 -12.51 -9.38
C CYS A 7 59.99 -12.01 -8.20
N GLN A 8 59.70 -10.71 -8.16
CA GLN A 8 58.67 -10.19 -7.26
C GLN A 8 57.31 -10.63 -7.82
N VAL A 9 56.69 -11.64 -7.22
CA VAL A 9 55.41 -12.23 -7.67
C VAL A 9 54.21 -11.33 -7.34
N ILE A 10 54.34 -10.44 -6.34
CA ILE A 10 53.26 -9.60 -5.83
C ILE A 10 53.55 -8.13 -6.16
N HIS A 11 52.72 -7.55 -7.03
CA HIS A 11 52.71 -6.12 -7.31
C HIS A 11 51.48 -5.47 -6.65
N LEU A 12 51.70 -4.40 -5.88
CA LEU A 12 50.61 -3.60 -5.33
C LEU A 12 49.91 -2.86 -6.48
N LYS A 13 48.64 -3.16 -6.68
CA LYS A 13 47.76 -2.42 -7.59
C LYS A 13 46.61 -1.86 -6.77
N GLU A 14 46.66 -0.57 -6.48
CA GLU A 14 45.57 0.12 -5.79
C GLU A 14 44.41 0.31 -6.76
N SER A 15 43.24 -0.23 -6.42
CA SER A 15 42.00 0.02 -7.14
C SER A 15 41.33 1.28 -6.59
N ASN A 16 40.50 1.93 -7.41
CA ASN A 16 39.63 3.00 -6.93
C ASN A 16 38.75 2.45 -5.78
N LEU A 17 38.66 3.19 -4.68
CA LEU A 17 37.86 2.85 -3.50
C LEU A 17 36.43 2.41 -3.86
N SER A 18 35.77 3.08 -4.82
CA SER A 18 34.41 2.68 -5.25
C SER A 18 34.36 1.27 -5.82
N ASN A 19 35.37 0.89 -6.61
CA ASN A 19 35.47 -0.44 -7.20
C ASN A 19 35.83 -1.48 -6.14
N ALA A 20 36.71 -1.13 -5.20
CA ALA A 20 37.08 -2.01 -4.09
C ALA A 20 35.91 -2.28 -3.13
N LEU A 21 35.02 -1.30 -2.95
CA LEU A 21 33.80 -1.45 -2.17
C LEU A 21 32.71 -2.20 -2.96
N LYS A 22 32.61 -1.98 -4.28
CA LYS A 22 31.70 -2.75 -5.14
C LYS A 22 32.06 -4.24 -5.11
N SER A 23 33.34 -4.58 -5.29
CA SER A 23 33.80 -5.97 -5.32
C SER A 23 33.55 -6.73 -4.01
N LYS A 24 33.56 -6.04 -2.87
CA LYS A 24 33.17 -6.64 -1.59
C LYS A 24 31.69 -7.05 -1.52
N ASN A 25 30.83 -6.38 -2.30
CA ASN A 25 29.38 -6.61 -2.35
C ASN A 25 28.94 -7.43 -3.59
N GLU A 26 29.90 -7.88 -4.42
CA GLU A 26 29.61 -8.69 -5.60
C GLU A 26 29.16 -10.09 -5.20
N SER A 27 28.12 -10.55 -5.88
CA SER A 27 27.50 -11.86 -5.75
C SER A 27 26.68 -12.14 -7.00
N ILE A 28 26.20 -13.38 -7.11
CA ILE A 28 25.41 -13.79 -8.28
C ILE A 28 24.15 -12.93 -8.48
N LEU A 29 23.62 -12.36 -7.39
CA LEU A 29 22.42 -11.53 -7.41
C LEU A 29 22.68 -10.06 -7.76
N THR A 30 23.91 -9.57 -7.57
CA THR A 30 24.24 -8.15 -7.71
C THR A 30 25.00 -7.83 -8.99
N ASP A 31 25.90 -8.70 -9.45
CA ASP A 31 26.72 -8.47 -10.65
C ASP A 31 26.64 -9.62 -11.68
N GLY A 32 25.91 -10.68 -11.36
CA GLY A 32 25.77 -11.84 -12.25
C GLY A 32 26.99 -12.77 -12.26
N THR A 33 27.93 -12.56 -11.34
CA THR A 33 29.12 -13.40 -11.10
C THR A 33 29.12 -13.91 -9.67
N LEU A 34 29.74 -15.05 -9.40
CA LEU A 34 29.85 -15.58 -8.03
C LEU A 34 30.67 -14.63 -7.15
N SER A 35 30.31 -14.53 -5.87
CA SER A 35 31.05 -13.71 -4.91
C SER A 35 32.53 -14.10 -4.82
N HIS A 36 33.39 -13.14 -4.44
CA HIS A 36 34.83 -13.37 -4.28
C HIS A 36 35.15 -14.53 -3.33
N GLN A 37 34.39 -14.68 -2.24
CA GLN A 37 34.55 -15.79 -1.29
C GLN A 37 34.28 -17.15 -1.95
N THR A 38 33.22 -17.25 -2.76
CA THR A 38 32.91 -18.48 -3.51
C THR A 38 33.96 -18.73 -4.59
N GLN A 39 34.40 -17.70 -5.32
CA GLN A 39 35.45 -17.84 -6.34
C GLN A 39 36.79 -18.31 -5.74
N ASN A 40 37.15 -17.84 -4.54
CA ASN A 40 38.34 -18.32 -3.84
C ASN A 40 38.23 -19.80 -3.48
N LEU A 41 37.04 -20.26 -3.06
CA LEU A 41 36.81 -21.68 -2.78
C LEU A 41 36.91 -22.54 -4.05
N LEU A 42 36.37 -22.04 -5.17
CA LEU A 42 36.52 -22.69 -6.48
C LEU A 42 37.98 -22.78 -6.91
N TYR A 43 38.76 -21.71 -6.71
CA TYR A 43 40.19 -21.70 -7.00
C TYR A 43 40.96 -22.79 -6.24
N LEU A 44 40.62 -23.02 -4.96
CA LEU A 44 41.23 -24.07 -4.13
C LEU A 44 40.99 -25.49 -4.69
N VAL A 45 39.88 -25.71 -5.39
CA VAL A 45 39.57 -26.99 -6.06
C VAL A 45 39.94 -27.02 -7.54
N LYS A 46 40.70 -26.02 -8.01
CA LYS A 46 41.12 -25.85 -9.41
C LYS A 46 39.94 -25.71 -10.39
N GLU A 47 38.89 -25.04 -9.93
CA GLU A 47 37.73 -24.66 -10.73
C GLU A 47 37.65 -23.14 -10.91
N ASP A 48 36.91 -22.73 -11.93
CA ASP A 48 36.46 -21.35 -12.12
C ASP A 48 34.94 -21.32 -12.27
N GLU A 49 34.33 -20.15 -12.14
CA GLU A 49 32.87 -20.00 -12.20
C GLU A 49 32.25 -20.60 -13.48
N LYS A 50 32.86 -20.35 -14.63
CA LYS A 50 32.32 -20.79 -15.92
C LYS A 50 32.39 -22.31 -16.04
N THR A 51 33.54 -22.89 -15.72
CA THR A 51 33.72 -24.35 -15.75
C THR A 51 32.82 -25.03 -14.73
N CYS A 52 32.68 -24.45 -13.53
CA CYS A 52 31.83 -24.96 -12.48
C CYS A 52 30.34 -25.00 -12.90
N LEU A 53 29.81 -23.91 -13.47
CA LEU A 53 28.40 -23.87 -13.88
C LEU A 53 28.10 -24.73 -15.12
N GLN A 54 29.10 -25.03 -15.95
CA GLN A 54 29.00 -25.94 -17.09
C GLN A 54 29.05 -27.41 -16.67
N ASN A 55 30.00 -27.76 -15.79
CA ASN A 55 30.22 -29.12 -15.27
C ASN A 55 29.74 -29.21 -13.81
N PHE A 56 28.46 -28.92 -13.61
CA PHE A 56 27.88 -28.64 -12.30
C PHE A 56 28.11 -29.74 -11.26
N ASP A 57 27.79 -30.99 -11.57
CA ASP A 57 27.90 -32.10 -10.61
C ASP A 57 29.36 -32.37 -10.19
N ASP A 58 30.30 -32.26 -11.14
CA ASP A 58 31.73 -32.41 -10.86
C ASP A 58 32.24 -31.28 -9.96
N CYS A 59 31.81 -30.03 -10.23
CA CYS A 59 32.13 -28.89 -9.37
C CYS A 59 31.59 -29.08 -7.95
N LEU A 60 30.34 -29.51 -7.80
CA LEU A 60 29.74 -29.75 -6.48
C LEU A 60 30.50 -30.81 -5.70
N ASN A 61 30.84 -31.94 -6.33
CA ASN A 61 31.63 -33.00 -5.71
C ASN A 61 33.00 -32.49 -5.24
N LYS A 62 33.68 -31.70 -6.07
CA LYS A 62 34.97 -31.08 -5.73
C LYS A 62 34.86 -30.15 -4.53
N VAL A 63 33.90 -29.23 -4.52
CA VAL A 63 33.66 -28.29 -3.42
C VAL A 63 33.28 -29.03 -2.13
N GLN A 64 32.47 -30.09 -2.20
CA GLN A 64 32.11 -30.92 -1.05
C GLN A 64 33.28 -31.73 -0.50
N SER A 65 34.21 -32.15 -1.35
CA SER A 65 35.40 -32.94 -0.96
C SER A 65 36.51 -32.14 -0.29
N LEU A 66 36.39 -30.80 -0.21
CA LEU A 66 37.34 -29.96 0.52
C LEU A 66 37.41 -30.40 2.00
N SER A 67 38.61 -30.81 2.41
CA SER A 67 38.92 -31.32 3.76
C SER A 67 38.58 -30.34 4.89
N GLU A 68 38.53 -30.84 6.13
CA GLU A 68 38.26 -30.11 7.40
C GLU A 68 39.00 -28.78 7.60
N ASN A 69 40.09 -28.50 6.87
CA ASN A 69 40.84 -27.24 6.96
C ASN A 69 40.11 -26.01 6.38
N SER A 70 39.06 -26.16 5.57
CA SER A 70 38.13 -25.06 5.26
C SER A 70 36.97 -25.08 6.24
N SER A 71 36.56 -23.90 6.74
CA SER A 71 35.43 -23.80 7.68
C SER A 71 34.19 -24.41 7.02
N ARG A 72 33.44 -25.22 7.78
CA ARG A 72 32.22 -25.89 7.31
C ARG A 72 31.23 -24.87 6.75
N GLU A 73 31.19 -23.70 7.38
CA GLU A 73 30.39 -22.53 7.02
C GLU A 73 30.74 -21.98 5.62
N GLU A 74 32.03 -21.82 5.29
CA GLU A 74 32.44 -21.32 3.97
C GLU A 74 31.92 -22.22 2.85
N ARG A 75 31.97 -23.54 3.04
CA ARG A 75 31.44 -24.52 2.09
C ARG A 75 29.93 -24.37 1.91
N TYR A 76 29.17 -24.27 3.01
CA TYR A 76 27.71 -24.10 2.92
C TYR A 76 27.31 -22.79 2.24
N ALA A 77 28.00 -21.70 2.54
CA ALA A 77 27.76 -20.42 1.90
C ALA A 77 28.03 -20.48 0.39
N ALA A 78 29.16 -21.08 -0.01
CA ALA A 78 29.53 -21.22 -1.41
C ALA A 78 28.56 -22.14 -2.17
N LEU A 79 28.20 -23.29 -1.61
CA LEU A 79 27.24 -24.21 -2.20
C LEU A 79 25.87 -23.53 -2.38
N SER A 80 25.40 -22.79 -1.37
CA SER A 80 24.15 -22.02 -1.50
C SER A 80 24.16 -21.07 -2.71
N GLU A 81 25.26 -20.35 -2.92
CA GLU A 81 25.40 -19.43 -4.04
C GLU A 81 25.54 -20.16 -5.39
N ILE A 82 26.30 -21.25 -5.44
CA ILE A 82 26.50 -22.05 -6.66
C ILE A 82 25.17 -22.67 -7.13
N TYR A 83 24.39 -23.24 -6.21
CA TYR A 83 23.04 -23.74 -6.53
C TYR A 83 22.11 -22.61 -7.00
N LEU A 84 22.16 -21.45 -6.34
CA LEU A 84 21.37 -20.28 -6.75
C LEU A 84 21.74 -19.81 -8.16
N ALA A 85 23.04 -19.72 -8.46
CA ALA A 85 23.54 -19.36 -9.77
C ALA A 85 23.07 -20.32 -10.85
N LYS A 86 23.15 -21.63 -10.58
CA LYS A 86 22.68 -22.62 -11.54
C LYS A 86 21.18 -22.56 -11.75
N ALA A 87 20.38 -22.35 -10.69
CA ALA A 87 18.94 -22.18 -10.81
C ALA A 87 18.57 -20.98 -11.70
N LEU A 88 19.26 -19.85 -11.51
CA LEU A 88 19.05 -18.64 -12.32
C LEU A 88 19.50 -18.81 -13.77
N ASP A 89 20.59 -19.56 -14.02
CA ASP A 89 21.06 -19.92 -15.37
C ASP A 89 20.03 -20.78 -16.10
N VAL A 90 19.54 -21.85 -15.45
CA VAL A 90 18.52 -22.74 -16.01
C VAL A 90 17.27 -21.95 -16.40
N GLY A 91 16.73 -21.11 -15.52
CA GLY A 91 15.51 -20.35 -15.81
C GLY A 91 15.64 -19.23 -16.83
N ARG A 92 16.87 -18.84 -17.21
CA ARG A 92 17.11 -17.92 -18.34
C ARG A 92 17.25 -18.65 -19.68
N SER A 93 17.42 -19.97 -19.66
CA SER A 93 17.66 -20.72 -20.88
C SER A 93 16.44 -20.71 -21.80
N SER A 94 16.65 -20.49 -23.10
CA SER A 94 15.57 -20.47 -24.10
C SER A 94 14.80 -21.80 -24.19
N GLN A 95 15.39 -22.88 -23.70
CA GLN A 95 14.79 -24.21 -23.65
C GLN A 95 13.63 -24.28 -22.64
N CYS A 96 13.65 -23.46 -21.58
CA CYS A 96 12.56 -23.38 -20.60
C CYS A 96 11.31 -22.66 -21.12
N HIS A 97 11.43 -21.95 -22.26
CA HIS A 97 10.28 -21.33 -22.93
C HIS A 97 9.59 -22.25 -23.96
N VAL A 98 10.11 -23.48 -24.17
CA VAL A 98 9.53 -24.48 -25.08
C VAL A 98 8.53 -25.34 -24.31
N ILE A 99 7.25 -25.35 -24.73
CA ILE A 99 6.11 -25.99 -24.02
C ILE A 99 6.42 -27.43 -23.54
N ASN A 100 7.04 -28.27 -24.38
CA ASN A 100 7.32 -29.67 -24.03
C ASN A 100 8.52 -29.88 -23.09
N LYS A 101 9.42 -28.89 -22.96
CA LYS A 101 10.58 -28.92 -22.04
C LYS A 101 10.41 -27.99 -20.84
N SER A 102 9.32 -27.22 -20.81
CA SER A 102 8.98 -26.29 -19.73
C SER A 102 8.83 -27.01 -18.39
N ASN A 103 8.13 -28.16 -18.35
CA ASN A 103 7.94 -28.91 -17.10
C ASN A 103 9.26 -29.47 -16.54
N SER A 104 10.11 -30.08 -17.37
CA SER A 104 11.40 -30.63 -16.91
C SER A 104 12.37 -29.53 -16.44
N CYS A 105 12.34 -28.36 -17.08
CA CYS A 105 13.14 -27.22 -16.63
C CYS A 105 12.64 -26.67 -15.29
N VAL A 106 11.32 -26.50 -15.15
CA VAL A 106 10.73 -26.01 -13.90
C VAL A 106 11.05 -26.95 -12.72
N GLU A 107 10.96 -28.27 -12.92
CA GLU A 107 11.37 -29.25 -11.90
C GLU A 107 12.85 -29.12 -11.53
N GLN A 108 13.72 -28.92 -12.52
CA GLN A 108 15.16 -28.71 -12.28
C GLN A 108 15.43 -27.39 -11.54
N GLU A 109 14.77 -26.29 -11.91
CA GLU A 109 14.86 -25.03 -11.18
C GLU A 109 14.44 -25.19 -9.71
N LEU A 110 13.29 -25.83 -9.47
CA LEU A 110 12.78 -26.07 -8.13
C LEU A 110 13.75 -26.89 -7.28
N ALA A 111 14.37 -27.93 -7.85
CA ALA A 111 15.40 -28.73 -7.18
C ALA A 111 16.64 -27.91 -6.81
N LEU A 112 17.11 -27.05 -7.71
CA LEU A 112 18.27 -26.19 -7.46
C LEU A 112 17.97 -25.10 -6.41
N PHE A 113 16.78 -24.50 -6.45
CA PHE A 113 16.35 -23.55 -5.41
C PHE A 113 16.17 -24.23 -4.04
N ASP A 114 15.66 -25.48 -3.99
CA ASP A 114 15.58 -26.29 -2.77
C ASP A 114 16.97 -26.47 -2.14
N LYS A 115 17.97 -26.87 -2.93
CA LYS A 115 19.34 -27.02 -2.42
C LYS A 115 19.94 -25.70 -1.96
N SER A 116 19.79 -24.62 -2.73
CA SER A 116 20.27 -23.29 -2.33
C SER A 116 19.66 -22.82 -1.00
N LEU A 117 18.36 -23.07 -0.81
CA LEU A 117 17.62 -22.76 0.41
C LEU A 117 18.11 -23.57 1.61
N ARG A 118 18.31 -24.88 1.46
CA ARG A 118 18.79 -25.76 2.53
C ARG A 118 20.21 -25.39 2.98
N TYR A 119 21.14 -25.18 2.04
CA TYR A 119 22.52 -24.80 2.37
C TYR A 119 22.59 -23.43 3.04
N SER A 120 21.80 -22.44 2.58
CA SER A 120 21.76 -21.13 3.24
C SER A 120 21.11 -21.20 4.62
N TYR A 121 20.07 -22.01 4.81
CA TYR A 121 19.48 -22.24 6.14
C TYR A 121 20.52 -22.78 7.12
N VAL A 122 21.26 -23.83 6.74
CA VAL A 122 22.28 -24.44 7.62
C VAL A 122 23.41 -23.45 7.93
N TYR A 123 23.87 -22.67 6.94
CA TYR A 123 24.83 -21.59 7.21
C TYR A 123 24.29 -20.54 8.20
N LEU A 124 23.01 -20.20 8.11
CA LEU A 124 22.43 -19.19 8.99
C LEU A 124 22.20 -19.72 10.39
N PHE A 125 21.74 -20.97 10.57
CA PHE A 125 21.20 -21.42 11.86
C PHE A 125 21.93 -22.61 12.51
N ASP A 126 22.83 -23.28 11.78
CA ASP A 126 23.64 -24.41 12.29
C ASP A 126 25.13 -24.19 11.99
N SER A 127 25.63 -23.00 12.34
CA SER A 127 27.06 -22.65 12.36
C SER A 127 27.61 -22.68 13.78
N GLU A 128 28.93 -22.80 13.93
CA GLU A 128 29.58 -22.75 15.25
C GLU A 128 29.35 -21.40 15.95
N GLU A 129 29.43 -20.31 15.20
CA GLU A 129 29.08 -18.96 15.64
C GLU A 129 27.61 -18.64 15.38
N SER A 130 26.93 -18.08 16.39
CA SER A 130 25.54 -17.69 16.22
C SER A 130 25.42 -16.53 15.22
N PRO A 131 24.24 -16.31 14.61
CA PRO A 131 24.01 -15.14 13.78
C PRO A 131 24.24 -13.80 14.48
N PHE A 132 24.11 -13.76 15.81
CA PHE A 132 24.37 -12.56 16.61
C PHE A 132 25.86 -12.27 16.71
N ASP A 133 26.70 -13.30 16.83
CA ASP A 133 28.16 -13.15 16.86
C ASP A 133 28.69 -12.65 15.49
N ARG A 134 27.98 -13.00 14.41
CA ARG A 134 28.28 -12.62 13.02
C ARG A 134 27.47 -11.44 12.48
N VAL A 135 26.92 -10.58 13.35
CA VAL A 135 26.00 -9.49 12.93
C VAL A 135 26.60 -8.50 11.91
N PHE A 136 27.92 -8.29 11.94
CA PHE A 136 28.64 -7.42 11.00
C PHE A 136 29.37 -8.19 9.89
N ASP A 137 29.24 -9.51 9.86
CA ASP A 137 29.80 -10.31 8.78
C ASP A 137 29.03 -10.04 7.48
N HIS A 138 29.75 -9.52 6.48
CA HIS A 138 29.18 -9.27 5.17
C HIS A 138 28.70 -10.57 4.50
N ARG A 139 29.41 -11.69 4.72
CA ARG A 139 29.06 -12.97 4.12
C ARG A 139 27.73 -13.48 4.66
N GLN A 140 27.48 -13.33 5.96
CA GLN A 140 26.16 -13.60 6.54
C GLN A 140 25.03 -12.82 5.86
N ASN A 141 25.24 -11.53 5.57
CA ASN A 141 24.23 -10.76 4.87
C ASN A 141 23.99 -11.27 3.43
N GLN A 142 25.04 -11.64 2.69
CA GLN A 142 24.90 -12.25 1.37
C GLN A 142 24.10 -13.56 1.43
N VAL A 143 24.45 -14.48 2.34
CA VAL A 143 23.77 -15.77 2.47
C VAL A 143 22.32 -15.62 2.93
N ARG A 144 22.02 -14.63 3.79
CA ARG A 144 20.64 -14.26 4.12
C ARG A 144 19.84 -13.86 2.88
N ILE A 145 20.45 -13.07 1.97
CA ILE A 145 19.78 -12.68 0.72
C ILE A 145 19.63 -13.90 -0.21
N PHE A 146 20.61 -14.80 -0.27
CA PHE A 146 20.49 -16.06 -1.02
C PHE A 146 19.32 -16.90 -0.52
N TYR A 147 19.21 -17.08 0.80
CA TYR A 147 18.08 -17.76 1.46
C TYR A 147 16.74 -17.14 1.05
N ASN A 148 16.61 -15.82 1.20
CA ASN A 148 15.36 -15.12 0.90
C ASN A 148 15.00 -15.21 -0.60
N VAL A 149 15.97 -15.08 -1.51
CA VAL A 149 15.72 -15.16 -2.96
C VAL A 149 15.43 -16.60 -3.39
N ALA A 150 16.15 -17.60 -2.87
CA ALA A 150 15.90 -19.00 -3.15
C ALA A 150 14.49 -19.41 -2.71
N LEU A 151 14.06 -19.04 -1.50
CA LEU A 151 12.69 -19.27 -1.03
C LEU A 151 11.67 -18.52 -1.90
N SER A 152 11.94 -17.26 -2.24
CA SER A 152 11.04 -16.46 -3.08
C SER A 152 10.84 -17.08 -4.46
N LYS A 153 11.93 -17.54 -5.09
CA LYS A 153 11.90 -18.18 -6.40
C LYS A 153 11.27 -19.57 -6.35
N LEU A 154 11.61 -20.39 -5.35
CA LEU A 154 10.97 -21.69 -5.14
C LEU A 154 9.45 -21.57 -5.07
N MET A 155 8.94 -20.67 -4.21
CA MET A 155 7.50 -20.49 -4.04
C MET A 155 6.83 -19.89 -5.28
N THR A 156 7.42 -18.85 -5.90
CA THR A 156 6.79 -18.20 -7.07
C THR A 156 6.83 -19.10 -8.32
N THR A 157 7.92 -19.81 -8.57
CA THR A 157 8.02 -20.78 -9.66
C THR A 157 7.01 -21.93 -9.47
N TYR A 158 6.90 -22.48 -8.26
CA TYR A 158 5.94 -23.55 -7.96
C TYR A 158 4.48 -23.10 -8.14
N PHE A 159 4.12 -21.93 -7.60
CA PHE A 159 2.76 -21.40 -7.69
C PHE A 159 2.35 -21.13 -9.14
N ASN A 160 3.25 -20.52 -9.94
CA ASN A 160 3.00 -20.26 -11.35
C ASN A 160 2.87 -21.57 -12.16
N HIS A 161 3.67 -22.59 -11.83
CA HIS A 161 3.62 -23.89 -12.50
C HIS A 161 2.30 -24.62 -12.26
N LEU A 162 1.79 -24.60 -11.02
CA LEU A 162 0.49 -25.21 -10.71
C LEU A 162 -0.71 -24.50 -11.35
N ASN A 163 -0.56 -23.24 -11.77
CA ASN A 163 -1.64 -22.41 -12.32
C ASN A 163 -2.91 -22.43 -11.45
N THR A 164 -2.73 -22.39 -10.13
CA THR A 164 -3.80 -22.43 -9.12
C THR A 164 -4.13 -21.03 -8.62
N HIS A 165 -5.37 -20.85 -8.14
CA HIS A 165 -5.82 -19.63 -7.48
C HIS A 165 -5.85 -19.76 -5.95
N ARG A 166 -5.28 -20.83 -5.40
CA ARG A 166 -5.18 -21.05 -3.95
C ARG A 166 -3.81 -21.59 -3.62
N PHE A 167 -3.26 -21.18 -2.48
CA PHE A 167 -1.98 -21.71 -2.03
C PHE A 167 -2.08 -23.22 -1.78
N PRO A 168 -1.17 -24.03 -2.35
CA PRO A 168 -1.11 -25.44 -2.03
C PRO A 168 -0.64 -25.61 -0.56
N PRO A 169 -1.23 -26.54 0.22
CA PRO A 169 -0.79 -26.79 1.59
C PRO A 169 0.57 -27.49 1.67
N LEU A 170 1.01 -28.09 0.56
CA LEU A 170 2.26 -28.82 0.44
C LEU A 170 2.91 -28.49 -0.91
N LEU A 171 4.19 -28.11 -0.88
CA LEU A 171 5.03 -27.98 -2.07
C LEU A 171 6.01 -29.15 -2.10
N LYS A 172 6.33 -29.62 -3.30
CA LYS A 172 7.33 -30.66 -3.53
C LYS A 172 8.40 -30.17 -4.48
N ALA A 173 9.66 -30.27 -4.07
CA ALA A 173 10.83 -29.94 -4.89
C ALA A 173 11.92 -30.99 -4.64
N ASP A 174 12.41 -31.63 -5.71
CA ASP A 174 13.38 -32.74 -5.62
C ASP A 174 12.95 -33.90 -4.69
N GLY A 175 11.64 -34.19 -4.65
CA GLY A 175 11.07 -35.17 -3.73
C GLY A 175 10.98 -34.73 -2.26
N HIS A 176 11.54 -33.56 -1.90
CA HIS A 176 11.41 -33.00 -0.56
C HIS A 176 10.09 -32.27 -0.35
N GLU A 177 9.59 -32.33 0.89
CA GLU A 177 8.30 -31.79 1.28
C GLU A 177 8.43 -30.47 2.06
N TYR A 178 7.61 -29.49 1.65
CA TYR A 178 7.47 -28.17 2.25
C TYR A 178 6.01 -27.93 2.65
N HIS A 179 5.73 -27.91 3.95
CA HIS A 179 4.38 -27.65 4.46
C HIS A 179 4.16 -26.15 4.63
N VAL A 180 3.11 -25.58 4.02
CA VAL A 180 2.83 -24.15 4.16
C VAL A 180 1.91 -23.90 5.34
N ASN A 181 2.35 -23.07 6.28
CA ASN A 181 1.61 -22.67 7.46
C ASN A 181 1.20 -21.18 7.33
N PHE A 182 -0.08 -20.87 7.60
CA PHE A 182 -0.66 -19.53 7.53
C PHE A 182 -1.15 -19.00 8.90
N ASP A 183 -0.79 -19.62 10.02
CA ASP A 183 -1.23 -19.24 11.37
C ASP A 183 -0.90 -17.78 11.70
N HIS A 184 0.17 -17.24 11.11
CA HIS A 184 0.61 -15.85 11.26
C HIS A 184 0.16 -14.91 10.12
N ALA A 185 -0.62 -15.43 9.15
CA ALA A 185 -1.12 -14.69 7.99
C ALA A 185 -2.53 -15.18 7.57
N LEU A 186 -3.45 -15.25 8.54
CA LEU A 186 -4.80 -15.80 8.34
C LEU A 186 -5.60 -15.12 7.21
N ASP A 187 -5.34 -13.83 6.96
CA ASP A 187 -6.07 -13.05 5.95
C ASP A 187 -5.80 -13.51 4.51
N VAL A 188 -4.69 -14.20 4.26
CA VAL A 188 -4.34 -14.75 2.94
C VAL A 188 -4.61 -16.25 2.82
N GLN A 189 -4.94 -16.94 3.93
CA GLN A 189 -5.14 -18.40 3.93
C GLN A 189 -6.34 -18.84 3.06
N LYS A 190 -7.42 -18.05 3.07
CA LYS A 190 -8.73 -18.45 2.50
C LYS A 190 -9.14 -17.67 1.26
N ILE A 191 -8.28 -16.78 0.76
CA ILE A 191 -8.61 -15.95 -0.41
C ILE A 191 -8.32 -16.69 -1.71
N GLU A 192 -9.09 -16.37 -2.75
CA GLU A 192 -8.66 -16.67 -4.11
C GLU A 192 -7.58 -15.67 -4.52
N VAL A 193 -6.44 -16.20 -4.93
CA VAL A 193 -5.23 -15.47 -5.27
C VAL A 193 -5.17 -15.29 -6.79
N ASP A 194 -5.17 -14.03 -7.25
CA ASP A 194 -4.94 -13.67 -8.67
C ASP A 194 -3.49 -13.24 -8.93
N THR A 195 -2.75 -12.94 -7.86
CA THR A 195 -1.39 -12.41 -7.92
C THR A 195 -0.57 -13.00 -6.78
N PHE A 196 0.56 -13.63 -7.07
CA PHE A 196 1.57 -13.98 -6.06
C PHE A 196 2.94 -13.64 -6.60
N ARG A 197 3.58 -12.60 -6.05
CA ARG A 197 4.84 -12.05 -6.57
C ARG A 197 5.77 -11.63 -5.46
N SER A 198 7.06 -11.81 -5.70
CA SER A 198 8.11 -11.24 -4.86
C SER A 198 8.05 -9.72 -4.88
N SER A 199 8.21 -9.05 -3.73
CA SER A 199 8.34 -7.59 -3.69
C SER A 199 9.77 -7.08 -3.86
N TYR A 200 10.76 -7.99 -3.91
CA TYR A 200 12.18 -7.64 -3.91
C TYR A 200 12.56 -6.60 -4.97
N ASN A 201 12.06 -6.76 -6.18
CA ASN A 201 12.34 -5.89 -7.33
C ASN A 201 11.24 -4.86 -7.62
N MET A 202 10.28 -4.68 -6.71
CA MET A 202 9.21 -3.69 -6.88
C MET A 202 9.70 -2.29 -6.51
N ASN A 203 9.75 -1.42 -7.50
CA ASN A 203 10.01 0.01 -7.36
C ASN A 203 8.81 0.80 -7.90
N PHE A 204 8.48 1.91 -7.25
CA PHE A 204 7.32 2.73 -7.59
C PHE A 204 7.78 4.17 -7.82
N SER A 205 7.60 4.68 -9.04
CA SER A 205 8.02 6.05 -9.41
C SER A 205 7.25 7.15 -8.66
N GLY A 206 6.08 6.84 -8.10
CA GLY A 206 5.24 7.80 -7.36
C GLY A 206 5.54 7.91 -5.86
N PHE A 207 6.45 7.10 -5.32
CA PHE A 207 6.84 7.18 -3.91
C PHE A 207 8.19 7.88 -3.76
N ASN A 208 8.28 8.84 -2.83
CA ASN A 208 9.56 9.45 -2.46
C ASN A 208 10.52 8.44 -1.83
N THR A 209 9.97 7.46 -1.10
CA THR A 209 10.70 6.36 -0.46
C THR A 209 9.87 5.08 -0.51
N VAL A 210 10.52 3.94 -0.76
CA VAL A 210 9.91 2.62 -0.57
C VAL A 210 10.24 2.17 0.86
N ASN A 211 9.23 2.11 1.72
CA ASN A 211 9.39 1.79 3.13
C ASN A 211 9.59 0.28 3.30
N ARG A 212 10.86 -0.12 3.45
CA ARG A 212 11.27 -1.50 3.71
C ARG A 212 11.97 -1.62 5.05
N LYS A 213 11.83 -2.78 5.68
CA LYS A 213 12.59 -3.19 6.85
C LYS A 213 13.39 -4.43 6.48
N ASP A 214 14.69 -4.36 6.66
CA ASP A 214 15.55 -5.53 6.50
C ASP A 214 15.31 -6.53 7.63
N GLY A 215 15.25 -7.80 7.27
CA GLY A 215 15.11 -8.89 8.24
C GLY A 215 15.27 -10.27 7.62
N LEU A 216 14.83 -11.28 8.35
CA LEU A 216 14.76 -12.67 7.88
C LEU A 216 13.47 -12.90 7.08
N GLY A 217 13.56 -13.69 6.02
CA GLY A 217 12.42 -14.17 5.23
C GLY A 217 12.31 -13.59 3.83
N ALA A 218 11.57 -14.29 2.97
CA ALA A 218 11.27 -13.88 1.61
C ALA A 218 10.02 -12.99 1.59
N GLU A 219 10.10 -11.80 1.01
CA GLU A 219 8.98 -10.86 0.92
C GLU A 219 8.12 -11.06 -0.35
N PHE A 220 6.80 -11.04 -0.17
CA PHE A 220 5.80 -11.25 -1.21
C PHE A 220 4.64 -10.27 -1.10
N ILE A 221 3.94 -10.14 -2.23
CA ILE A 221 2.58 -9.61 -2.30
C ILE A 221 1.64 -10.71 -2.78
N VAL A 222 0.57 -10.91 -2.01
CA VAL A 222 -0.56 -11.75 -2.35
C VAL A 222 -1.72 -10.84 -2.78
N GLY A 223 -2.22 -11.00 -4.00
CA GLY A 223 -3.37 -10.29 -4.53
C GLY A 223 -4.62 -11.15 -4.49
N ARG A 224 -5.65 -10.64 -3.81
CA ARG A 224 -6.99 -11.19 -3.81
C ARG A 224 -7.65 -10.94 -5.17
N LYS A 225 -8.31 -11.99 -5.68
CA LYS A 225 -9.22 -11.88 -6.81
C LYS A 225 -10.46 -11.08 -6.40
N GLU A 226 -10.78 -10.06 -7.17
CA GLU A 226 -11.96 -9.22 -6.96
C GLU A 226 -12.98 -9.44 -8.08
N ASN A 227 -14.25 -9.27 -7.74
CA ASN A 227 -15.34 -9.23 -8.68
C ASN A 227 -16.01 -7.86 -8.55
N ASP A 228 -15.99 -7.08 -9.62
CA ASP A 228 -16.63 -5.77 -9.64
C ASP A 228 -18.14 -5.96 -9.77
N VAL A 229 -18.90 -5.42 -8.80
CA VAL A 229 -20.36 -5.36 -8.84
C VAL A 229 -20.79 -3.91 -8.95
N ASN A 230 -21.62 -3.61 -9.95
CA ASN A 230 -22.16 -2.28 -10.16
C ASN A 230 -23.69 -2.31 -10.18
N HIS A 231 -24.31 -1.54 -9.29
CA HIS A 231 -25.76 -1.39 -9.18
C HIS A 231 -26.28 -0.06 -9.77
N GLY A 232 -25.42 0.77 -10.36
CA GLY A 232 -25.77 2.11 -10.82
C GLY A 232 -25.98 3.09 -9.66
N PHE A 233 -26.71 4.19 -9.92
CA PHE A 233 -27.06 5.16 -8.89
C PHE A 233 -28.14 4.62 -7.95
N ILE A 234 -27.93 4.76 -6.64
CA ILE A 234 -28.89 4.35 -5.60
C ILE A 234 -29.27 5.58 -4.78
N LEU A 235 -30.56 5.93 -4.79
CA LEU A 235 -31.08 7.10 -4.08
C LEU A 235 -31.08 6.92 -2.56
N ASP A 236 -31.43 5.74 -2.08
CA ASP A 236 -31.48 5.37 -0.66
C ASP A 236 -30.54 4.18 -0.39
N PRO A 237 -29.24 4.44 -0.19
CA PRO A 237 -28.24 3.39 0.05
C PRO A 237 -28.45 2.65 1.38
N ASP A 238 -29.03 3.29 2.40
CA ASP A 238 -29.23 2.66 3.71
C ASP A 238 -30.33 1.61 3.65
N ASN A 239 -31.46 1.91 2.99
CA ASN A 239 -32.49 0.91 2.75
C ASN A 239 -32.04 -0.17 1.75
N PHE A 240 -31.35 0.22 0.66
CA PHE A 240 -30.91 -0.73 -0.37
C PHE A 240 -29.92 -1.78 0.17
N TYR A 241 -29.02 -1.40 1.07
CA TYR A 241 -28.01 -2.30 1.66
C TYR A 241 -28.39 -2.82 3.07
N ALA A 242 -29.61 -2.61 3.55
CA ALA A 242 -30.03 -3.02 4.89
C ALA A 242 -29.88 -4.53 5.18
N HIS A 243 -29.96 -5.37 4.15
CA HIS A 243 -29.92 -6.83 4.26
C HIS A 243 -28.87 -7.50 3.36
N GLN A 244 -27.94 -6.72 2.82
CA GLN A 244 -26.90 -7.22 1.93
C GLN A 244 -25.60 -6.42 2.09
N ALA A 245 -24.46 -7.02 1.77
CA ALA A 245 -23.19 -6.32 1.82
C ALA A 245 -23.14 -5.22 0.76
N ASN A 246 -22.60 -4.05 1.12
CA ASN A 246 -22.35 -2.98 0.18
C ASN A 246 -21.03 -3.26 -0.59
N PRO A 247 -21.07 -3.57 -1.89
CA PRO A 247 -19.88 -3.89 -2.68
C PRO A 247 -18.96 -2.68 -2.90
N ASN A 248 -19.39 -1.47 -2.54
CA ASN A 248 -18.56 -0.27 -2.59
C ASN A 248 -17.66 -0.12 -1.35
N ILE A 249 -17.79 -1.00 -0.36
CA ILE A 249 -16.87 -1.13 0.77
C ILE A 249 -15.84 -2.21 0.41
N HIS A 250 -14.69 -1.77 -0.10
CA HIS A 250 -13.63 -2.64 -0.60
C HIS A 250 -12.66 -3.03 0.50
N LEU A 251 -12.62 -4.34 0.77
CA LEU A 251 -11.55 -4.96 1.55
C LEU A 251 -10.21 -4.83 0.82
N PRO A 252 -9.06 -4.96 1.52
CA PRO A 252 -7.75 -4.86 0.89
C PRO A 252 -7.58 -5.89 -0.23
N ARG A 253 -7.10 -5.40 -1.37
CA ARG A 253 -6.75 -6.25 -2.52
C ARG A 253 -5.42 -6.94 -2.36
N PHE A 254 -4.42 -6.19 -1.91
CA PHE A 254 -3.03 -6.64 -1.85
C PHE A 254 -2.59 -6.77 -0.41
N PHE A 255 -2.01 -7.92 -0.08
CA PHE A 255 -1.55 -8.29 1.24
C PHE A 255 -0.04 -8.45 1.20
N PRO A 256 0.71 -7.79 2.09
CA PRO A 256 2.11 -8.15 2.27
C PRO A 256 2.19 -9.49 2.99
N ALA A 257 3.14 -10.32 2.56
CA ALA A 257 3.45 -11.56 3.25
C ALA A 257 4.96 -11.75 3.31
N THR A 258 5.44 -12.30 4.40
CA THR A 258 6.83 -12.78 4.52
C THR A 258 6.82 -14.27 4.77
N ALA A 259 7.59 -15.03 4.00
CA ALA A 259 7.74 -16.46 4.21
C ALA A 259 9.09 -16.79 4.83
N ILE A 260 9.11 -17.74 5.75
CA ILE A 260 10.33 -18.31 6.32
C ILE A 260 10.22 -19.83 6.28
N ALA A 261 11.24 -20.47 5.71
CA ALA A 261 11.39 -21.92 5.69
C ALA A 261 12.33 -22.40 6.82
N TYR A 262 11.88 -23.35 7.62
CA TYR A 262 12.70 -24.01 8.66
C TYR A 262 12.28 -25.48 8.85
N PRO A 263 13.15 -26.34 9.41
CA PRO A 263 12.83 -27.74 9.70
C PRO A 263 11.63 -27.86 10.63
N LYS A 264 10.66 -28.69 10.25
CA LYS A 264 9.45 -28.95 11.03
C LYS A 264 9.75 -29.65 12.36
N GLN A 265 10.85 -30.39 12.39
CA GLN A 265 11.41 -31.02 13.58
C GLN A 265 12.89 -30.68 13.67
N LYS A 266 13.45 -30.73 14.88
CA LYS A 266 14.88 -30.52 15.10
C LYS A 266 15.69 -31.48 14.21
N ALA A 267 16.57 -30.93 13.39
CA ALA A 267 17.38 -31.67 12.43
C ALA A 267 18.82 -31.14 12.45
N THR A 268 19.79 -32.02 12.19
CA THR A 268 21.21 -31.63 12.00
C THR A 268 21.41 -31.00 10.62
N ALA A 269 22.52 -30.25 10.41
CA ALA A 269 22.94 -29.78 9.08
C ALA A 269 22.73 -30.82 7.97
N ASP A 270 23.28 -32.02 8.16
CA ASP A 270 23.25 -33.07 7.15
C ASP A 270 21.83 -33.54 6.87
N GLN A 271 20.99 -33.67 7.90
CA GLN A 271 19.58 -34.01 7.72
C GLN A 271 18.82 -32.94 6.93
N VAL A 272 19.08 -31.66 7.22
CA VAL A 272 18.48 -30.55 6.48
C VAL A 272 18.93 -30.56 5.01
N ILE A 273 20.21 -30.79 4.73
CA ILE A 273 20.75 -30.81 3.36
C ILE A 273 20.22 -32.02 2.56
N VAL A 274 20.14 -33.19 3.22
CA VAL A 274 19.73 -34.45 2.57
C VAL A 274 18.25 -34.47 2.23
N GLY A 275 17.37 -33.93 3.09
CA GLY A 275 15.94 -33.90 2.77
C GLY A 275 14.96 -33.81 3.92
N ALA A 276 15.31 -33.22 5.07
CA ALA A 276 14.37 -33.00 6.16
C ALA A 276 13.10 -32.25 5.68
N GLU A 277 11.94 -32.62 6.21
CA GLU A 277 10.68 -31.90 6.01
C GLU A 277 10.81 -30.46 6.54
N LEU A 278 10.50 -29.48 5.70
CA LEU A 278 10.51 -28.08 6.07
C LEU A 278 9.07 -27.55 6.20
N GLU A 279 8.87 -26.61 7.13
CA GLU A 279 7.69 -25.77 7.20
C GLU A 279 8.03 -24.40 6.59
N ILE A 280 7.13 -23.88 5.74
CA ILE A 280 7.12 -22.50 5.25
C ILE A 280 6.06 -21.75 6.05
N ALA A 281 6.47 -21.00 7.06
CA ALA A 281 5.58 -20.15 7.83
C ALA A 281 5.38 -18.79 7.12
N MET A 282 4.12 -18.43 6.90
CA MET A 282 3.69 -17.18 6.28
C MET A 282 3.27 -16.18 7.34
N PHE A 283 3.83 -14.97 7.28
CA PHE A 283 3.62 -13.89 8.25
C PHE A 283 3.03 -12.64 7.59
N ASP A 284 2.07 -12.00 8.27
CA ASP A 284 1.68 -10.62 7.98
C ASP A 284 2.62 -9.63 8.71
N PRO A 285 3.49 -8.89 7.99
CA PRO A 285 4.44 -7.98 8.61
C PRO A 285 3.80 -6.74 9.26
N TYR A 286 2.50 -6.48 9.04
CA TYR A 286 1.75 -5.45 9.78
C TYR A 286 1.32 -5.91 11.18
N ARG A 287 1.21 -7.23 11.41
CA ARG A 287 0.82 -7.81 12.71
C ARG A 287 2.02 -8.30 13.51
N GLN A 288 3.06 -8.78 12.83
CA GLN A 288 4.23 -9.35 13.46
C GLN A 288 5.50 -8.81 12.80
N ASP A 289 6.38 -8.17 13.58
CA ASP A 289 7.61 -7.55 13.06
C ASP A 289 8.90 -8.31 13.46
N ARG A 290 8.75 -9.41 14.20
CA ARG A 290 9.84 -10.30 14.67
C ARG A 290 9.39 -11.76 14.73
N VAL A 291 10.34 -12.69 14.69
CA VAL A 291 10.10 -14.14 14.65
C VAL A 291 11.21 -14.88 15.40
N LYS A 292 10.84 -15.94 16.13
CA LYS A 292 11.81 -16.81 16.81
C LYS A 292 12.16 -18.01 15.93
N ILE A 293 13.45 -18.18 15.64
CA ILE A 293 14.02 -19.33 14.94
C ILE A 293 15.12 -19.90 15.81
N GLU A 294 15.12 -21.22 16.06
CA GLU A 294 16.06 -21.89 16.98
C GLU A 294 16.18 -21.19 18.36
N GLY A 295 15.05 -20.69 18.89
CA GLY A 295 14.99 -19.99 20.19
C GLY A 295 15.48 -18.54 20.16
N VAL A 296 15.96 -18.05 19.03
CA VAL A 296 16.54 -16.72 18.86
C VAL A 296 15.58 -15.80 18.08
N ASP A 297 15.45 -14.56 18.52
CA ASP A 297 14.46 -13.61 17.98
C ASP A 297 15.06 -12.69 16.90
N TYR A 298 14.53 -12.77 15.68
CA TYR A 298 15.00 -12.03 14.49
C TYR A 298 13.98 -11.01 14.00
N PRO A 299 14.41 -9.84 13.50
CA PRO A 299 13.50 -8.95 12.77
C PRO A 299 12.98 -9.63 11.51
N LEU A 300 11.68 -9.53 11.26
CA LEU A 300 11.06 -9.98 10.01
C LEU A 300 11.35 -8.96 8.91
N THR A 301 11.66 -9.43 7.69
CA THR A 301 11.71 -8.52 6.53
C THR A 301 10.30 -7.99 6.24
N ALA A 302 10.20 -6.79 5.67
CA ALA A 302 8.90 -6.26 5.26
C ALA A 302 9.03 -5.19 4.18
N ASN A 303 8.08 -5.17 3.25
CA ASN A 303 7.89 -4.07 2.31
C ASN A 303 6.50 -3.46 2.53
N TYR A 304 6.43 -2.40 3.33
CA TYR A 304 5.19 -1.75 3.73
C TYR A 304 4.58 -0.92 2.59
N SER A 305 5.40 -0.47 1.63
CA SER A 305 4.93 0.32 0.50
C SER A 305 4.32 -0.52 -0.63
N ALA A 306 4.78 -1.77 -0.81
CA ALA A 306 4.44 -2.55 -1.98
C ALA A 306 2.94 -2.87 -2.16
N PRO A 307 2.15 -3.24 -1.13
CA PRO A 307 0.72 -3.45 -1.30
C PRO A 307 0.00 -2.22 -1.84
N TYR A 308 0.30 -1.04 -1.27
CA TYR A 308 -0.28 0.22 -1.68
C TYR A 308 0.19 0.65 -3.07
N GLY A 309 1.48 0.50 -3.38
CA GLY A 309 2.04 0.82 -4.69
C GLY A 309 1.42 0.00 -5.82
N LEU A 310 1.19 -1.30 -5.58
CA LEU A 310 0.50 -2.17 -6.53
C LEU A 310 -0.98 -1.82 -6.68
N TRP A 311 -1.64 -1.47 -5.58
CA TRP A 311 -3.02 -0.97 -5.61
C TRP A 311 -3.10 0.24 -6.55
N LEU A 312 -2.30 1.28 -6.31
CA LEU A 312 -2.23 2.47 -7.17
C LEU A 312 -1.95 2.14 -8.64
N SER A 313 -0.95 1.29 -8.90
CA SER A 313 -0.56 0.91 -10.26
C SER A 313 -1.66 0.15 -11.00
N LYS A 314 -2.47 -0.66 -10.31
CA LYS A 314 -3.51 -1.49 -10.94
C LYS A 314 -4.73 -0.67 -11.35
N TYR A 315 -5.15 0.26 -10.50
CA TYR A 315 -6.33 1.10 -10.78
C TYR A 315 -6.00 2.33 -11.62
N ASN A 316 -4.71 2.62 -11.89
CA ASN A 316 -4.25 3.75 -12.69
C ASN A 316 -4.95 5.05 -12.27
N LEU A 317 -4.93 5.36 -10.98
CA LEU A 317 -5.75 6.41 -10.37
C LEU A 317 -5.22 7.83 -10.64
N GLY A 318 -4.21 7.98 -11.50
CA GLY A 318 -3.64 9.25 -11.89
C GLY A 318 -4.65 10.18 -12.52
N ALA A 319 -4.39 11.49 -12.50
CA ALA A 319 -5.33 12.48 -13.01
C ALA A 319 -5.86 12.14 -14.42
N ALA A 320 -5.04 11.56 -15.31
CA ALA A 320 -5.48 11.09 -16.62
C ALA A 320 -6.28 9.77 -16.59
N GLY A 321 -5.90 8.81 -15.74
CA GLY A 321 -6.59 7.53 -15.58
C GLY A 321 -7.93 7.66 -14.85
N TYR A 322 -8.03 8.59 -13.89
CA TYR A 322 -9.27 9.06 -13.28
C TYR A 322 -10.34 9.44 -14.32
N TRP A 323 -9.96 10.16 -15.38
CA TRP A 323 -10.91 10.53 -16.44
C TRP A 323 -11.30 9.35 -17.33
N SER A 324 -10.41 8.38 -17.52
CA SER A 324 -10.76 7.13 -18.23
C SER A 324 -11.74 6.27 -17.43
N LEU A 325 -11.66 6.34 -16.11
CA LEU A 325 -12.53 5.66 -15.16
C LEU A 325 -13.91 6.31 -15.11
N ILE A 326 -14.00 7.64 -15.04
CA ILE A 326 -15.28 8.37 -15.09
C ILE A 326 -16.00 8.22 -16.43
N ASN A 327 -15.27 8.16 -17.54
CA ASN A 327 -15.87 7.92 -18.87
C ASN A 327 -16.42 6.50 -19.05
N LYS A 328 -16.17 5.57 -18.12
CA LYS A 328 -16.94 4.32 -18.00
C LYS A 328 -18.15 4.60 -17.11
N GLU A 329 -19.06 5.41 -17.67
CA GLU A 329 -20.09 6.23 -16.99
C GLU A 329 -20.99 5.55 -15.94
N ALA A 330 -20.99 4.22 -15.82
CA ALA A 330 -21.84 3.51 -14.86
C ALA A 330 -21.13 3.14 -13.54
N ASN A 331 -19.82 2.84 -13.54
CA ASN A 331 -19.19 2.10 -12.43
C ASN A 331 -18.78 2.94 -11.21
N LEU A 332 -18.85 4.27 -11.27
CA LEU A 332 -18.26 5.16 -10.26
C LEU A 332 -19.19 6.30 -9.83
N ILE A 333 -20.50 6.15 -10.10
CA ILE A 333 -21.50 7.14 -9.71
C ILE A 333 -21.64 7.16 -8.17
N MET A 334 -21.61 5.99 -7.55
CA MET A 334 -21.65 5.83 -6.09
C MET A 334 -20.25 6.00 -5.49
N PRO A 335 -20.13 6.52 -4.26
CA PRO A 335 -18.83 6.56 -3.59
C PRO A 335 -18.36 5.16 -3.19
N HIS A 336 -17.04 4.99 -3.15
CA HIS A 336 -16.35 3.77 -2.75
C HIS A 336 -15.41 4.04 -1.58
N LEU A 337 -15.27 3.06 -0.69
CA LEU A 337 -14.36 3.08 0.45
C LEU A 337 -13.32 1.98 0.25
N TYR A 338 -12.05 2.34 0.19
CA TYR A 338 -10.95 1.39 0.03
C TYR A 338 -10.17 1.23 1.33
N MET A 339 -10.16 0.01 1.87
CA MET A 339 -9.31 -0.37 2.99
C MET A 339 -7.95 -0.85 2.44
N LEU A 340 -6.86 -0.19 2.83
CA LEU A 340 -5.56 -0.38 2.18
C LEU A 340 -4.68 -1.47 2.81
N GLU A 341 -5.05 -1.95 3.99
CA GLU A 341 -4.37 -3.03 4.70
C GLU A 341 -5.40 -3.97 5.35
N PRO A 342 -5.01 -5.20 5.74
CA PRO A 342 -5.87 -6.10 6.51
C PRO A 342 -6.42 -5.43 7.75
N PHE A 343 -7.74 -5.51 7.94
CA PHE A 343 -8.39 -4.88 9.07
C PHE A 343 -7.78 -5.38 10.39
N ASN A 344 -7.46 -4.43 11.27
CA ASN A 344 -6.94 -4.71 12.59
C ASN A 344 -7.82 -4.03 13.65
N PRO A 345 -8.53 -4.78 14.50
CA PRO A 345 -9.43 -4.20 15.52
C PRO A 345 -8.68 -3.38 16.59
N ASN A 346 -7.36 -3.53 16.69
CA ASN A 346 -6.50 -2.85 17.65
C ASN A 346 -5.82 -1.60 17.07
N LYS A 347 -6.21 -1.14 15.86
CA LYS A 347 -5.72 0.10 15.26
C LYS A 347 -6.87 1.10 15.09
N LYS A 348 -6.63 2.38 15.36
CA LYS A 348 -7.55 3.46 15.02
C LYS A 348 -7.64 3.62 13.50
N ILE A 349 -8.74 4.19 13.00
CA ILE A 349 -8.95 4.38 11.56
C ILE A 349 -8.67 5.84 11.17
N ILE A 350 -7.97 6.03 10.04
CA ILE A 350 -7.86 7.31 9.35
C ILE A 350 -8.67 7.22 8.06
N VAL A 351 -9.60 8.14 7.83
CA VAL A 351 -10.35 8.24 6.58
C VAL A 351 -9.91 9.47 5.81
N PHE A 352 -9.44 9.27 4.57
CA PHE A 352 -9.10 10.35 3.66
C PHE A 352 -10.21 10.63 2.64
N VAL A 353 -10.55 11.91 2.45
CA VAL A 353 -11.55 12.38 1.47
C VAL A 353 -10.91 13.40 0.53
N HIS A 354 -10.73 13.03 -0.74
CA HIS A 354 -10.04 13.88 -1.73
C HIS A 354 -10.88 15.08 -2.19
N GLY A 355 -10.20 16.04 -2.82
CA GLY A 355 -10.80 17.24 -3.42
C GLY A 355 -11.35 17.02 -4.83
N LEU A 356 -11.77 18.12 -5.45
CA LEU A 356 -12.34 18.17 -6.79
C LEU A 356 -11.31 17.83 -7.88
N ALA A 357 -11.76 17.15 -8.95
CA ALA A 357 -10.90 16.72 -10.07
C ALA A 357 -9.67 15.90 -9.63
N SER A 358 -9.82 15.19 -8.51
CA SER A 358 -8.77 14.43 -7.86
C SER A 358 -9.24 13.00 -7.59
N SER A 359 -8.36 12.19 -7.04
CA SER A 359 -8.58 10.78 -6.72
C SER A 359 -7.85 10.45 -5.41
N PRO A 360 -7.93 9.20 -4.93
CA PRO A 360 -7.18 8.76 -3.76
C PRO A 360 -5.66 8.94 -3.91
N GLU A 361 -5.15 9.15 -5.13
CA GLU A 361 -3.73 9.48 -5.37
C GLU A 361 -3.27 10.78 -4.73
N ALA A 362 -4.19 11.71 -4.42
CA ALA A 362 -3.84 12.92 -3.67
C ALA A 362 -3.16 12.62 -2.32
N TRP A 363 -3.37 11.41 -1.81
CA TRP A 363 -2.89 10.96 -0.51
C TRP A 363 -1.70 9.99 -0.60
N VAL A 364 -1.10 9.81 -1.79
CA VAL A 364 0.02 8.88 -2.02
C VAL A 364 1.16 9.10 -1.03
N SER A 365 1.70 10.32 -0.98
CA SER A 365 2.84 10.64 -0.12
C SER A 365 2.51 10.46 1.36
N LEU A 366 1.33 10.90 1.79
CA LEU A 366 0.91 10.85 3.18
C LEU A 366 0.61 9.41 3.64
N THR A 367 -0.10 8.65 2.83
CA THR A 367 -0.44 7.24 3.12
C THR A 367 0.82 6.40 3.18
N ASN A 368 1.73 6.58 2.21
CA ASN A 368 3.01 5.88 2.21
C ASN A 368 3.88 6.29 3.42
N ASP A 369 3.87 7.56 3.83
CA ASP A 369 4.58 8.02 5.04
C ASP A 369 4.00 7.42 6.34
N ILE A 370 2.67 7.37 6.48
CA ILE A 370 1.99 6.69 7.60
C ILE A 370 2.37 5.19 7.63
N MET A 371 2.35 4.53 6.47
CA MET A 371 2.78 3.14 6.34
C MET A 371 4.28 2.97 6.59
N GLY A 372 5.11 4.00 6.46
CA GLY A 372 6.54 3.97 6.72
C GLY A 372 6.91 4.18 8.19
N ASP A 373 6.17 5.05 8.87
CA ASP A 373 6.38 5.39 10.28
C ASP A 373 5.97 4.23 11.21
N ALA A 374 6.92 3.71 12.00
CA ALA A 374 6.68 2.55 12.84
C ALA A 374 5.63 2.79 13.95
N GLU A 375 5.53 4.01 14.50
CA GLU A 375 4.54 4.33 15.53
C GLU A 375 3.16 4.46 14.90
N LEU A 376 3.04 5.17 13.78
CA LEU A 376 1.76 5.34 13.09
C LEU A 376 1.26 4.03 12.50
N ARG A 377 2.10 3.27 11.78
CA ARG A 377 1.76 1.95 11.21
C ARG A 377 1.27 0.98 12.28
N LYS A 378 1.78 1.04 13.52
CA LYS A 378 1.33 0.17 14.62
C LYS A 378 -0.03 0.55 15.19
N ASN A 379 -0.44 1.82 15.08
CA ASN A 379 -1.61 2.34 15.78
C ASN A 379 -2.75 2.81 14.86
N TYR A 380 -2.47 3.01 13.56
CA TYR A 380 -3.45 3.49 12.58
C TYR A 380 -3.52 2.57 11.36
N GLN A 381 -4.73 2.45 10.84
CA GLN A 381 -5.03 1.87 9.53
C GLN A 381 -5.72 2.91 8.64
N VAL A 382 -5.39 2.90 7.35
CA VAL A 382 -5.83 3.93 6.40
C VAL A 382 -6.94 3.44 5.50
N TRP A 383 -8.02 4.20 5.45
CA TRP A 383 -9.12 4.07 4.51
C TRP A 383 -9.18 5.30 3.60
N GLN A 384 -9.51 5.10 2.32
CA GLN A 384 -9.63 6.18 1.35
C GLN A 384 -11.00 6.15 0.68
N VAL A 385 -11.69 7.29 0.72
CA VAL A 385 -12.95 7.49 0.01
C VAL A 385 -12.64 7.95 -1.41
N PHE A 386 -13.24 7.27 -2.39
CA PHE A 386 -13.33 7.72 -3.76
C PHE A 386 -14.77 8.10 -4.08
N TYR A 387 -14.99 9.27 -4.68
CA TYR A 387 -16.32 9.71 -5.10
C TYR A 387 -16.23 10.55 -6.36
N SER A 388 -17.33 10.58 -7.12
CA SER A 388 -17.39 11.36 -8.35
C SER A 388 -17.51 12.85 -8.03
N THR A 389 -16.46 13.62 -8.31
CA THR A 389 -16.38 15.03 -7.90
C THR A 389 -17.32 15.97 -8.67
N ASN A 390 -17.95 15.49 -9.75
CA ASN A 390 -18.97 16.25 -10.48
C ASN A 390 -20.34 16.26 -9.75
N MET A 391 -20.60 15.29 -8.88
CA MET A 391 -21.87 15.17 -8.15
C MET A 391 -22.09 16.37 -7.22
N PRO A 392 -23.34 16.80 -6.98
CA PRO A 392 -23.60 17.87 -6.02
C PRO A 392 -23.02 17.51 -4.64
N ILE A 393 -22.50 18.49 -3.92
CA ILE A 393 -21.82 18.22 -2.63
C ILE A 393 -22.80 17.64 -1.61
N PHE A 394 -24.06 18.08 -1.60
CA PHE A 394 -25.11 17.49 -0.77
C PHE A 394 -25.29 15.99 -1.01
N GLU A 395 -25.29 15.57 -2.28
CA GLU A 395 -25.42 14.16 -2.65
C GLU A 395 -24.17 13.38 -2.27
N SER A 396 -22.98 13.88 -2.64
CA SER A 396 -21.70 13.24 -2.28
C SER A 396 -21.58 13.05 -0.77
N ARG A 397 -21.92 14.07 0.01
CA ARG A 397 -21.90 14.02 1.49
C ARG A 397 -22.86 12.95 2.01
N PHE A 398 -24.10 12.92 1.55
CA PHE A 398 -25.11 11.95 1.99
C PHE A 398 -24.67 10.51 1.69
N GLN A 399 -24.20 10.26 0.47
CA GLN A 399 -23.76 8.93 0.05
C GLN A 399 -22.49 8.48 0.81
N ILE A 400 -21.54 9.39 1.05
CA ILE A 400 -20.34 9.10 1.86
C ILE A 400 -20.72 8.86 3.34
N TYR A 401 -21.68 9.61 3.88
CA TYR A 401 -22.18 9.40 5.23
C TYR A 401 -22.73 7.98 5.40
N SER A 402 -23.63 7.56 4.50
CA SER A 402 -24.19 6.21 4.49
C SER A 402 -23.10 5.15 4.34
N LEU A 403 -22.19 5.30 3.38
CA LEU A 403 -21.08 4.37 3.13
C LEU A 403 -20.18 4.18 4.37
N LEU A 404 -19.76 5.28 5.00
CA LEU A 404 -18.93 5.23 6.20
C LEU A 404 -19.71 4.65 7.38
N ASN A 405 -20.96 5.04 7.57
CA ASN A 405 -21.79 4.50 8.65
C ASN A 405 -21.97 2.98 8.52
N GLN A 406 -22.24 2.48 7.31
CA GLN A 406 -22.31 1.04 7.03
C GLN A 406 -20.96 0.34 7.29
N ALA A 407 -19.84 0.95 6.90
CA ALA A 407 -18.51 0.39 7.16
C ALA A 407 -18.20 0.27 8.65
N PHE A 408 -18.47 1.32 9.44
CA PHE A 408 -18.24 1.32 10.88
C PHE A 408 -19.22 0.44 11.65
N GLN A 409 -20.48 0.28 11.19
CA GLN A 409 -21.44 -0.63 11.81
C GLN A 409 -21.04 -2.11 11.73
N ASN A 410 -20.21 -2.47 10.75
CA ASN A 410 -19.63 -3.81 10.62
C ASN A 410 -18.42 -4.06 11.53
N ILE A 411 -17.97 -3.04 12.27
CA ILE A 411 -16.87 -3.18 13.24
C ILE A 411 -17.44 -3.54 14.62
N ALA A 412 -16.76 -4.46 15.31
CA ALA A 412 -17.08 -4.80 16.70
C ALA A 412 -17.00 -3.55 17.59
N LYS A 413 -18.11 -3.22 18.27
CA LYS A 413 -18.29 -1.94 18.99
C LYS A 413 -17.30 -1.71 20.13
N ASP A 414 -16.75 -2.77 20.70
CA ASP A 414 -15.77 -2.76 21.79
C ASP A 414 -14.32 -2.69 21.29
N SER A 415 -14.11 -2.80 19.97
CA SER A 415 -12.78 -2.71 19.38
C SER A 415 -12.23 -1.28 19.40
N TYR A 416 -10.90 -1.17 19.49
CA TYR A 416 -10.23 0.12 19.43
C TYR A 416 -10.47 0.84 18.09
N ALA A 417 -10.67 0.09 17.01
CA ALA A 417 -11.00 0.61 15.68
C ALA A 417 -12.38 1.28 15.59
N ALA A 418 -13.33 0.93 16.47
CA ALA A 418 -14.68 1.49 16.46
C ALA A 418 -14.77 2.94 17.00
N HIS A 419 -13.69 3.42 17.62
CA HIS A 419 -13.67 4.69 18.34
C HIS A 419 -12.51 5.57 17.92
N ASP A 420 -12.68 6.88 18.13
CA ASP A 420 -11.65 7.88 17.91
C ASP A 420 -11.03 7.83 16.49
N ALA A 421 -11.84 7.66 15.46
CA ALA A 421 -11.35 7.75 14.09
C ALA A 421 -10.92 9.20 13.77
N VAL A 422 -9.97 9.34 12.84
CA VAL A 422 -9.51 10.63 12.32
C VAL A 422 -10.01 10.80 10.89
N LEU A 423 -10.69 11.92 10.62
CA LEU A 423 -11.11 12.29 9.27
C LEU A 423 -10.14 13.33 8.69
N VAL A 424 -9.73 13.18 7.44
CA VAL A 424 -8.85 14.15 6.77
C VAL A 424 -9.42 14.49 5.41
N GLY A 425 -9.71 15.76 5.18
CA GLY A 425 -10.31 16.24 3.94
C GLY A 425 -9.48 17.31 3.28
N HIS A 426 -9.18 17.14 1.98
CA HIS A 426 -8.51 18.16 1.16
C HIS A 426 -9.51 18.91 0.28
N SER A 427 -9.38 20.24 0.21
CA SER A 427 -10.18 21.08 -0.71
C SER A 427 -11.68 20.80 -0.54
N MET A 428 -12.41 20.48 -1.62
CA MET A 428 -13.81 20.07 -1.58
C MET A 428 -14.09 18.91 -0.61
N GLY A 429 -13.17 17.96 -0.49
CA GLY A 429 -13.24 16.87 0.48
C GLY A 429 -13.18 17.34 1.92
N GLY A 430 -12.54 18.48 2.19
CA GLY A 430 -12.56 19.15 3.50
C GLY A 430 -13.93 19.76 3.83
N VAL A 431 -14.62 20.32 2.83
CA VAL A 431 -16.00 20.81 3.00
C VAL A 431 -16.97 19.66 3.28
N ILE A 432 -16.84 18.56 2.53
CA ILE A 432 -17.61 17.32 2.80
C ILE A 432 -17.29 16.81 4.21
N SER A 433 -16.00 16.71 4.56
CA SER A 433 -15.54 16.22 5.86
C SER A 433 -16.10 17.03 7.03
N ARG A 434 -16.14 18.37 6.90
CA ARG A 434 -16.78 19.25 7.90
C ARG A 434 -18.23 18.84 8.13
N LEU A 435 -19.00 18.70 7.05
CA LEU A 435 -20.42 18.36 7.13
C LEU A 435 -20.71 16.93 7.59
N LEU A 436 -19.75 15.99 7.46
CA LEU A 436 -19.84 14.64 8.02
C LEU A 436 -19.70 14.61 9.55
N VAL A 437 -19.15 15.66 10.15
CA VAL A 437 -18.91 15.78 11.60
C VAL A 437 -19.69 16.95 12.21
N SER A 438 -20.74 17.42 11.53
CA SER A 438 -21.59 18.53 11.96
C SER A 438 -23.02 18.09 12.20
N ASP A 439 -23.68 18.75 13.16
CA ASP A 439 -25.12 18.61 13.42
C ASP A 439 -25.83 19.89 12.96
N ALA A 440 -26.71 19.79 11.97
CA ALA A 440 -27.48 20.92 11.42
C ALA A 440 -28.66 20.42 10.57
N ASP A 441 -29.71 21.21 10.42
CA ASP A 441 -30.79 20.94 9.46
C ASP A 441 -31.04 22.19 8.62
N VAL A 442 -30.85 22.08 7.31
CA VAL A 442 -31.11 23.16 6.34
C VAL A 442 -32.20 22.79 5.34
N SER A 443 -32.99 21.76 5.64
CA SER A 443 -33.98 21.19 4.72
C SER A 443 -35.05 22.21 4.34
N GLU A 444 -35.57 22.99 5.28
CA GLU A 444 -36.58 24.01 4.99
C GLU A 444 -36.06 25.06 3.99
N GLN A 445 -34.86 25.59 4.22
CA GLN A 445 -34.25 26.60 3.35
C GLN A 445 -33.85 26.00 1.99
N ALA A 446 -33.45 24.72 1.95
CA ALA A 446 -33.18 24.00 0.72
C ALA A 446 -34.45 23.79 -0.12
N ILE A 447 -35.56 23.38 0.51
CA ILE A 447 -36.85 23.17 -0.15
C ILE A 447 -37.36 24.47 -0.79
N GLN A 448 -37.18 25.62 -0.13
CA GLN A 448 -37.55 26.94 -0.69
C GLN A 448 -36.78 27.30 -1.97
N LYS A 449 -35.60 26.70 -2.19
CA LYS A 449 -34.74 26.91 -3.37
C LYS A 449 -34.98 25.87 -4.47
N MET A 450 -35.84 24.87 -4.25
CA MET A 450 -36.16 23.84 -5.24
C MET A 450 -37.08 24.37 -6.33
N ASN A 451 -36.92 23.85 -7.55
CA ASN A 451 -37.89 24.05 -8.62
C ASN A 451 -39.07 23.05 -8.49
N GLU A 452 -40.10 23.23 -9.30
CA GLU A 452 -41.32 22.40 -9.26
C GLU A 452 -41.04 20.90 -9.49
N ALA A 453 -40.13 20.57 -10.42
CA ALA A 453 -39.76 19.18 -10.72
C ALA A 453 -39.05 18.51 -9.52
N GLN A 454 -38.17 19.25 -8.84
CA GLN A 454 -37.48 18.80 -7.63
C GLN A 454 -38.47 18.62 -6.46
N LEU A 455 -39.42 19.54 -6.29
CA LEU A 455 -40.47 19.42 -5.27
C LEU A 455 -41.36 18.18 -5.50
N ASN A 456 -41.70 17.88 -6.76
CA ASN A 456 -42.46 16.66 -7.08
C ASN A 456 -41.66 15.40 -6.77
N ARG A 457 -40.36 15.37 -7.11
CA ARG A 457 -39.48 14.23 -6.75
C ARG A 457 -39.32 14.06 -5.25
N LEU A 458 -39.22 15.15 -4.50
CA LEU A 458 -39.19 15.11 -3.04
C LEU A 458 -40.47 14.50 -2.45
N LYS A 459 -41.64 14.81 -3.01
CA LYS A 459 -42.92 14.21 -2.58
C LYS A 459 -42.98 12.71 -2.86
N GLU A 460 -42.45 12.28 -4.00
CA GLU A 460 -42.38 10.86 -4.38
C GLU A 460 -41.35 10.08 -3.55
N ASN A 461 -40.22 10.72 -3.24
CA ASN A 461 -39.09 10.12 -2.52
C ASN A 461 -38.67 11.04 -1.35
N PRO A 462 -39.35 10.93 -0.19
CA PRO A 462 -39.07 11.78 0.97
C PRO A 462 -37.62 11.73 1.47
N VAL A 463 -36.90 10.63 1.23
CA VAL A 463 -35.46 10.45 1.54
C VAL A 463 -34.55 11.50 0.89
N ILE A 464 -35.02 12.22 -0.14
CA ILE A 464 -34.29 13.36 -0.71
C ILE A 464 -34.05 14.45 0.35
N GLN A 465 -34.95 14.60 1.32
CA GLN A 465 -34.82 15.58 2.40
C GLN A 465 -33.55 15.36 3.24
N GLU A 466 -33.13 14.11 3.43
CA GLU A 466 -31.98 13.75 4.28
C GLU A 466 -30.64 14.30 3.76
N ARG A 467 -30.56 14.65 2.47
CA ARG A 467 -29.40 15.37 1.90
C ARG A 467 -29.16 16.76 2.51
N PHE A 468 -30.16 17.30 3.21
CA PHE A 468 -30.10 18.61 3.87
C PHE A 468 -30.12 18.51 5.40
N GLN A 469 -30.19 17.29 5.93
CA GLN A 469 -30.12 16.99 7.36
C GLN A 469 -28.74 16.43 7.67
N PHE A 470 -27.99 17.14 8.51
CA PHE A 470 -26.62 16.81 8.90
C PHE A 470 -26.63 16.27 10.32
N LYS A 471 -26.04 15.09 10.47
CA LYS A 471 -25.78 14.45 11.74
C LYS A 471 -24.31 14.09 11.79
N ALA A 472 -23.64 14.41 12.89
CA ALA A 472 -22.24 14.06 13.03
C ALA A 472 -22.06 12.53 13.11
N LEU A 473 -21.14 11.98 12.31
CA LEU A 473 -20.74 10.58 12.43
C LEU A 473 -20.04 10.37 13.79
N PRO A 474 -20.56 9.49 14.68
CA PRO A 474 -20.08 9.39 16.05
C PRO A 474 -18.70 8.73 16.18
N TYR A 475 -18.17 8.18 15.09
CA TYR A 475 -16.90 7.47 15.06
C TYR A 475 -15.70 8.42 15.03
N PHE A 476 -15.88 9.67 14.57
CA PHE A 476 -14.79 10.63 14.41
C PHE A 476 -14.75 11.61 15.59
N ASN A 477 -13.65 11.61 16.34
CA ASN A 477 -13.39 12.60 17.39
C ASN A 477 -12.42 13.71 16.92
N ARG A 478 -11.82 13.53 15.74
CA ARG A 478 -10.82 14.44 15.18
C ARG A 478 -10.95 14.59 13.68
N VAL A 479 -10.82 15.82 13.20
CA VAL A 479 -10.76 16.12 11.76
C VAL A 479 -9.61 17.07 11.41
N VAL A 480 -8.99 16.86 10.25
CA VAL A 480 -7.96 17.75 9.71
C VAL A 480 -8.40 18.26 8.35
N PHE A 481 -8.57 19.57 8.23
CA PHE A 481 -8.89 20.25 6.99
C PHE A 481 -7.62 20.72 6.30
N VAL A 482 -7.47 20.37 5.02
CA VAL A 482 -6.30 20.77 4.23
C VAL A 482 -6.76 21.61 3.04
N SER A 483 -6.44 22.90 3.03
CA SER A 483 -6.81 23.85 1.96
C SER A 483 -8.31 23.82 1.59
N ALA A 484 -9.18 23.69 2.57
CA ALA A 484 -10.62 23.48 2.36
C ALA A 484 -11.39 24.81 2.21
N PRO A 485 -12.13 25.06 1.11
CA PRO A 485 -12.88 26.31 0.91
C PRO A 485 -14.21 26.32 1.67
N HIS A 486 -14.18 26.35 3.00
CA HIS A 486 -15.37 26.26 3.86
C HIS A 486 -16.41 27.37 3.65
N HIS A 487 -15.97 28.56 3.23
CA HIS A 487 -16.84 29.69 2.87
C HIS A 487 -16.88 29.96 1.36
N GLY A 488 -16.46 28.99 0.54
CA GLY A 488 -16.41 29.10 -0.92
C GLY A 488 -15.33 30.05 -1.43
N THR A 489 -15.10 30.03 -2.74
CA THR A 489 -14.06 30.85 -3.38
C THR A 489 -14.60 31.63 -4.57
N ASP A 490 -14.22 32.91 -4.67
CA ASP A 490 -14.51 33.75 -5.85
C ASP A 490 -13.67 33.32 -7.05
N TYR A 491 -12.59 32.58 -6.79
CA TYR A 491 -11.78 31.99 -7.85
C TYR A 491 -12.50 30.86 -8.57
N ALA A 492 -13.67 30.40 -8.05
CA ALA A 492 -14.59 29.48 -8.72
C ALA A 492 -14.85 29.91 -10.16
N ASP A 493 -14.98 31.21 -10.46
CA ASP A 493 -15.28 31.66 -11.82
C ASP A 493 -14.04 31.71 -12.75
N ARG A 494 -12.80 31.70 -12.23
CA ARG A 494 -11.55 31.80 -13.03
C ARG A 494 -10.86 30.45 -13.26
N TRP A 495 -10.77 29.58 -12.25
CA TRP A 495 -10.20 28.24 -12.40
C TRP A 495 -11.13 27.29 -13.19
N PHE A 496 -12.44 27.60 -13.20
CA PHE A 496 -13.44 26.90 -13.99
C PHE A 496 -13.12 26.86 -15.48
N THR A 497 -12.44 27.86 -16.05
CA THR A 497 -12.26 27.90 -17.51
C THR A 497 -11.34 26.79 -18.06
N GLN A 498 -10.38 26.30 -17.27
CA GLN A 498 -9.44 25.25 -17.70
C GLN A 498 -9.84 23.84 -17.26
N ILE A 499 -10.37 23.68 -16.04
CA ILE A 499 -10.79 22.37 -15.50
C ILE A 499 -12.26 22.06 -15.82
N ALA A 500 -13.15 23.05 -15.93
CA ALA A 500 -14.59 22.79 -16.10
C ALA A 500 -14.99 22.28 -17.48
N ARG A 501 -14.19 22.45 -18.55
CA ARG A 501 -14.56 21.93 -19.89
C ARG A 501 -14.84 20.42 -19.93
N ARG A 502 -14.43 19.66 -18.91
CA ARG A 502 -14.67 18.20 -18.78
C ARG A 502 -15.56 17.77 -17.60
N ILE A 503 -15.99 18.67 -16.70
CA ILE A 503 -16.69 18.33 -15.42
C ILE A 503 -18.19 18.68 -15.42
N ILE A 504 -18.70 19.27 -16.51
CA ILE A 504 -20.03 19.92 -16.54
C ILE A 504 -21.21 18.95 -16.48
N ARG A 505 -21.04 17.68 -16.86
CA ARG A 505 -22.17 16.75 -16.99
C ARG A 505 -22.32 15.90 -15.73
N LEU A 506 -23.47 16.07 -15.07
CA LEU A 506 -23.95 15.16 -14.04
C LEU A 506 -24.47 13.86 -14.70
N PRO A 507 -24.34 12.69 -14.04
CA PRO A 507 -24.84 11.41 -14.57
C PRO A 507 -26.35 11.45 -14.83
N ALA A 508 -26.80 10.79 -15.90
CA ALA A 508 -28.22 10.76 -16.27
C ALA A 508 -29.07 10.07 -15.19
N ASP A 509 -28.59 8.95 -14.63
CA ASP A 509 -29.29 8.19 -13.60
C ASP A 509 -29.52 9.00 -12.32
N PHE A 510 -28.54 9.81 -11.92
CA PHE A 510 -28.70 10.75 -10.81
C PHE A 510 -29.81 11.76 -11.12
N PHE A 511 -29.75 12.45 -12.27
CA PHE A 511 -30.76 13.44 -12.63
C PHE A 511 -32.17 12.84 -12.65
N ILE A 512 -32.34 11.64 -13.24
CA ILE A 512 -33.64 10.96 -13.30
C ILE A 512 -34.20 10.71 -11.89
N ALA A 513 -33.34 10.37 -10.94
CA ALA A 513 -33.72 10.08 -9.56
C ALA A 513 -34.15 11.33 -8.77
N VAL A 514 -33.54 12.49 -9.00
CA VAL A 514 -33.77 13.70 -8.19
C VAL A 514 -34.53 14.84 -8.90
N GLU A 515 -34.68 14.79 -10.22
CA GLU A 515 -35.42 15.79 -10.99
C GLU A 515 -36.16 15.14 -12.18
N MET A 516 -37.49 15.24 -12.23
CA MET A 516 -38.25 14.76 -13.38
C MET A 516 -37.98 15.63 -14.61
N ARG A 517 -37.44 15.03 -15.67
CA ARG A 517 -37.33 15.69 -16.97
C ARG A 517 -38.67 15.67 -17.70
N ASP A 518 -39.13 16.85 -18.09
CA ASP A 518 -40.18 17.00 -19.09
C ASP A 518 -39.55 16.90 -20.49
N GLU A 519 -39.86 15.84 -21.24
CA GLU A 519 -39.30 15.60 -22.60
C GLU A 519 -39.54 16.76 -23.57
N LYS A 520 -40.53 17.63 -23.28
CA LYS A 520 -40.92 18.75 -24.14
C LYS A 520 -40.25 20.08 -23.80
N ASN A 521 -39.48 20.19 -22.70
CA ASN A 521 -38.94 21.47 -22.25
C ASN A 521 -37.44 21.37 -21.89
N THR A 522 -36.58 21.70 -22.85
CA THR A 522 -35.10 21.59 -22.74
C THR A 522 -34.44 22.71 -21.94
N LYS A 523 -35.19 23.72 -21.47
CA LYS A 523 -34.66 24.77 -20.60
C LYS A 523 -34.77 24.35 -19.13
N LEU A 524 -33.68 23.85 -18.55
CA LEU A 524 -33.58 23.69 -17.09
C LEU A 524 -33.88 25.04 -16.41
N ARG A 525 -34.95 25.10 -15.60
CA ARG A 525 -35.16 26.22 -14.69
C ARG A 525 -34.14 26.13 -13.56
N LYS A 526 -33.50 27.26 -13.20
CA LYS A 526 -32.52 27.35 -12.10
C LYS A 526 -33.17 26.82 -10.81
N GLY A 527 -32.71 25.68 -10.30
CA GLY A 527 -33.17 25.05 -9.07
C GLY A 527 -32.04 24.87 -8.06
N LEU A 528 -32.18 23.92 -7.14
CA LEU A 528 -31.18 23.66 -6.09
C LEU A 528 -29.96 22.88 -6.60
N ILE A 529 -30.13 22.06 -7.65
CA ILE A 529 -29.09 21.17 -8.17
C ILE A 529 -28.05 21.95 -8.97
N GLU A 530 -26.80 21.88 -8.52
CA GLU A 530 -25.62 22.35 -9.24
C GLU A 530 -24.53 21.27 -9.10
N ASN A 531 -23.59 21.20 -10.04
CA ASN A 531 -22.48 20.25 -9.95
C ASN A 531 -21.53 20.60 -8.79
N GLY A 532 -20.71 19.63 -8.36
CA GLY A 532 -19.82 19.79 -7.20
C GLY A 532 -18.85 20.97 -7.31
N ALA A 533 -18.34 21.25 -8.50
CA ALA A 533 -17.50 22.43 -8.73
C ALA A 533 -18.27 23.74 -8.52
N SER A 534 -19.51 23.81 -9.00
CA SER A 534 -20.32 25.03 -8.93
C SER A 534 -20.75 25.34 -7.50
N ASN A 535 -20.96 24.30 -6.68
CA ASN A 535 -21.24 24.42 -5.25
C ASN A 535 -20.11 25.09 -4.45
N LEU A 536 -18.89 25.15 -4.97
CA LEU A 536 -17.78 25.84 -4.29
C LEU A 536 -17.78 27.36 -4.49
N SER A 537 -18.62 27.88 -5.38
CA SER A 537 -18.80 29.32 -5.54
C SER A 537 -19.46 29.90 -4.29
N ARG A 538 -18.99 31.08 -3.84
CA ARG A 538 -19.58 31.81 -2.70
C ARG A 538 -21.06 32.13 -2.89
N SER A 539 -21.49 32.30 -4.14
CA SER A 539 -22.86 32.64 -4.50
C SER A 539 -23.76 31.43 -4.76
N SER A 540 -23.22 30.21 -4.68
CA SER A 540 -23.97 28.97 -4.89
C SER A 540 -25.04 28.76 -3.81
N ASN A 541 -26.10 28.05 -4.16
CA ASN A 541 -27.12 27.67 -3.16
C ASN A 541 -26.52 26.82 -2.05
N PHE A 542 -25.62 25.89 -2.39
CA PHE A 542 -24.93 25.05 -1.41
C PHE A 542 -24.15 25.88 -0.38
N MET A 543 -23.34 26.85 -0.83
CA MET A 543 -22.50 27.62 0.08
C MET A 543 -23.34 28.56 0.96
N GLN A 544 -24.37 29.19 0.39
CA GLN A 544 -25.32 30.01 1.16
C GLN A 544 -25.99 29.23 2.30
N LEU A 545 -26.31 27.96 2.07
CA LEU A 545 -26.97 27.10 3.06
C LEU A 545 -25.99 26.54 4.10
N THR A 546 -24.72 26.33 3.75
CA THR A 546 -23.82 25.49 4.58
C THR A 546 -22.60 26.22 5.15
N GLN A 547 -22.25 27.41 4.68
CA GLN A 547 -21.00 28.08 5.08
C GLN A 547 -20.85 28.32 6.59
N ALA A 548 -21.97 28.55 7.30
CA ALA A 548 -22.00 28.82 8.74
C ALA A 548 -22.02 27.56 9.61
N ILE A 549 -22.16 26.37 9.01
CA ILE A 549 -22.22 25.10 9.75
C ILE A 549 -20.81 24.79 10.28
N GLN A 550 -20.69 24.66 11.60
CA GLN A 550 -19.46 24.33 12.31
C GLN A 550 -19.39 22.82 12.62
N PRO A 551 -18.19 22.24 12.78
CA PRO A 551 -18.04 20.90 13.36
C PRO A 551 -18.76 20.79 14.72
N SER A 552 -19.23 19.60 15.06
CA SER A 552 -19.87 19.32 16.35
C SER A 552 -18.89 19.64 17.50
N PRO A 553 -19.35 20.20 18.64
CA PRO A 553 -18.47 20.59 19.75
C PRO A 553 -17.64 19.44 20.35
N GLN A 554 -18.01 18.18 20.08
CA GLN A 554 -17.30 16.99 20.54
C GLN A 554 -16.10 16.62 19.65
N VAL A 555 -15.93 17.29 18.51
CA VAL A 555 -14.91 16.98 17.50
C VAL A 555 -13.80 18.02 17.54
N VAL A 556 -12.57 17.57 17.79
CA VAL A 556 -11.37 18.42 17.72
C VAL A 556 -10.97 18.60 16.27
N TYR A 557 -10.79 19.83 15.80
CA TYR A 557 -10.40 20.06 14.41
C TYR A 557 -9.14 20.91 14.23
N HIS A 558 -8.43 20.65 13.14
CA HIS A 558 -7.19 21.32 12.77
C HIS A 558 -7.26 21.80 11.31
N SER A 559 -6.56 22.89 11.00
CA SER A 559 -6.48 23.43 9.64
C SER A 559 -5.05 23.55 9.16
N ILE A 560 -4.77 23.05 7.96
CA ILE A 560 -3.50 23.20 7.24
C ILE A 560 -3.80 23.94 5.94
N MET A 561 -3.13 25.07 5.71
CA MET A 561 -3.43 25.97 4.58
C MET A 561 -2.17 26.30 3.80
N GLY A 562 -2.28 26.41 2.48
CA GLY A 562 -1.21 26.92 1.63
C GLY A 562 -1.17 28.45 1.58
N ASN A 563 0.02 29.01 1.36
CA ASN A 563 0.25 30.41 1.06
C ASN A 563 1.29 30.54 -0.06
N ILE A 564 0.83 30.77 -1.29
CA ILE A 564 1.70 30.94 -2.47
C ILE A 564 2.13 32.41 -2.64
N ASN A 565 1.35 33.34 -2.09
CA ASN A 565 1.55 34.78 -2.27
C ASN A 565 2.75 35.34 -1.49
N GLY A 566 3.34 34.55 -0.58
CA GLY A 566 4.53 34.96 0.20
C GLY A 566 4.29 36.09 1.21
N THR A 567 3.04 36.52 1.38
CA THR A 567 2.63 37.50 2.38
C THR A 567 2.69 36.93 3.79
N THR A 568 3.12 37.73 4.77
CA THR A 568 3.05 37.38 6.20
C THR A 568 1.70 37.74 6.82
N ASP A 569 0.91 38.59 6.16
CA ASP A 569 -0.46 38.92 6.55
C ASP A 569 -1.40 37.76 6.18
N LYS A 570 -1.88 37.04 7.19
CA LYS A 570 -2.77 35.88 7.04
C LYS A 570 -4.03 36.21 6.25
N LEU A 571 -4.64 37.38 6.48
CA LEU A 571 -5.90 37.76 5.82
C LEU A 571 -5.75 37.95 4.32
N LYS A 572 -4.53 38.20 3.85
CA LYS A 572 -4.18 38.33 2.43
C LYS A 572 -3.57 37.06 1.85
N SER A 573 -3.35 36.04 2.68
CA SER A 573 -2.77 34.77 2.25
C SER A 573 -3.79 33.93 1.49
N SER A 574 -3.27 33.16 0.53
CA SER A 574 -4.05 32.28 -0.34
C SER A 574 -3.11 31.22 -0.87
N ASP A 575 -3.64 30.01 -1.07
CA ASP A 575 -2.92 28.93 -1.75
C ASP A 575 -3.00 29.03 -3.28
N GLY A 576 -3.51 30.17 -3.79
CA GLY A 576 -3.74 30.45 -5.20
C GLY A 576 -5.15 30.09 -5.67
N ILE A 577 -5.90 29.30 -4.89
CA ILE A 577 -7.28 28.88 -5.20
C ILE A 577 -8.23 29.26 -4.06
N VAL A 578 -7.84 28.98 -2.84
CA VAL A 578 -8.62 29.20 -1.63
C VAL A 578 -7.95 30.27 -0.78
N PRO A 579 -8.61 31.43 -0.58
CA PRO A 579 -8.09 32.45 0.32
C PRO A 579 -8.21 31.98 1.77
N TYR A 580 -7.33 32.45 2.64
CA TYR A 580 -7.36 32.16 4.07
C TYR A 580 -8.75 32.34 4.70
N GLN A 581 -9.42 33.45 4.39
CA GLN A 581 -10.77 33.73 4.91
C GLN A 581 -11.81 32.67 4.55
N SER A 582 -11.60 31.95 3.43
CA SER A 582 -12.47 30.83 3.05
C SER A 582 -12.13 29.56 3.82
N SER A 583 -10.83 29.32 4.05
CA SER A 583 -10.34 28.13 4.77
C SER A 583 -10.46 28.20 6.28
N HIS A 584 -10.47 29.40 6.86
CA HIS A 584 -10.57 29.60 8.29
C HIS A 584 -12.02 29.40 8.76
N LEU A 585 -12.25 28.54 9.76
CA LEU A 585 -13.58 28.28 10.37
C LEU A 585 -13.74 28.95 11.73
N GLY A 586 -12.65 29.11 12.47
CA GLY A 586 -12.64 29.70 13.81
C GLY A 586 -13.07 28.70 14.89
N GLY A 587 -12.10 28.28 15.71
CA GLY A 587 -12.28 27.29 16.79
C GLY A 587 -11.41 26.04 16.62
N GLU A 588 -10.52 26.06 15.63
CA GLU A 588 -9.51 25.03 15.41
C GLU A 588 -8.59 24.90 16.63
N GLN A 589 -8.24 23.67 17.00
CA GLN A 589 -7.22 23.38 18.00
C GLN A 589 -5.81 23.79 17.52
N SER A 590 -5.55 23.69 16.22
CA SER A 590 -4.37 24.31 15.61
C SER A 590 -4.61 24.69 14.16
N GLU A 591 -3.94 25.76 13.74
CA GLU A 591 -3.93 26.26 12.38
C GLU A 591 -2.48 26.45 11.92
N LEU A 592 -2.11 25.80 10.82
CA LEU A 592 -0.78 25.92 10.21
C LEU A 592 -0.90 26.45 8.78
N ILE A 593 -0.17 27.54 8.50
CA ILE A 593 -0.04 28.11 7.15
C ILE A 593 1.35 27.77 6.63
N ILE A 594 1.41 27.08 5.49
CA ILE A 594 2.63 26.57 4.86
C ILE A 594 2.84 27.32 3.56
N LYS A 595 4.10 27.64 3.24
CA LYS A 595 4.45 28.20 1.93
C LYS A 595 4.16 27.17 0.84
N GLY A 596 3.25 27.48 -0.09
CA GLY A 596 2.88 26.58 -1.18
C GLY A 596 1.51 26.87 -1.77
N GLY A 597 1.21 26.19 -2.89
CA GLY A 597 -0.08 26.29 -3.57
C GLY A 597 -1.15 25.33 -3.01
N HIS A 598 -2.25 25.18 -3.74
CA HIS A 598 -3.43 24.42 -3.29
C HIS A 598 -3.20 22.93 -3.01
N SER A 599 -2.25 22.30 -3.70
CA SER A 599 -1.88 20.89 -3.48
C SER A 599 -0.92 20.73 -2.29
N ILE A 600 -1.18 21.41 -1.17
CA ILE A 600 -0.27 21.45 -0.02
C ILE A 600 -0.15 20.11 0.70
N GLN A 601 -1.15 19.22 0.57
CA GLN A 601 -1.17 17.90 1.20
C GLN A 601 -0.01 16.99 0.78
N THR A 602 0.65 17.28 -0.35
CA THR A 602 1.82 16.52 -0.82
C THR A 602 3.14 17.10 -0.33
N SER A 603 3.13 18.27 0.32
CA SER A 603 4.33 18.92 0.85
C SER A 603 4.88 18.19 2.08
N PRO A 604 6.21 18.14 2.27
CA PRO A 604 6.81 17.57 3.48
C PRO A 604 6.29 18.22 4.77
N GLU A 605 6.07 19.53 4.77
CA GLU A 605 5.59 20.28 5.92
C GLU A 605 4.17 19.87 6.33
N ALA A 606 3.27 19.67 5.37
CA ALA A 606 1.92 19.20 5.65
C ALA A 606 1.94 17.76 6.18
N ILE A 607 2.77 16.90 5.60
CA ILE A 607 2.95 15.51 6.05
C ILE A 607 3.45 15.49 7.51
N LEU A 608 4.46 16.30 7.84
CA LEU A 608 4.99 16.40 9.20
C LEU A 608 3.95 16.93 10.20
N GLU A 609 3.14 17.91 9.82
CA GLU A 609 2.06 18.41 10.67
C GLU A 609 0.97 17.37 10.90
N LEU A 610 0.57 16.64 9.86
CA LEU A 610 -0.36 15.51 9.99
C LEU A 610 0.19 14.44 10.93
N ARG A 611 1.47 14.05 10.82
CA ARG A 611 2.10 13.11 11.77
C ARG A 611 2.06 13.65 13.20
N ARG A 612 2.35 14.94 13.39
CA ARG A 612 2.29 15.58 14.71
C ARG A 612 0.88 15.49 15.31
N ILE A 613 -0.14 15.80 14.50
CA ILE A 613 -1.56 15.70 14.91
C ILE A 613 -1.93 14.25 15.26
N LEU A 614 -1.57 13.28 14.41
CA LEU A 614 -1.86 11.86 14.65
C LEU A 614 -1.19 11.33 15.92
N ARG A 615 0.06 11.74 16.20
CA ARG A 615 0.76 11.40 17.45
C ARG A 615 0.14 12.05 18.68
N LEU A 616 -0.25 13.33 18.57
CA LEU A 616 -0.95 14.03 19.63
C LEU A 616 -2.26 13.30 19.96
N HIS A 617 -2.99 12.90 18.95
CA HIS A 617 -4.23 12.15 19.09
C HIS A 617 -4.04 10.80 19.79
N LEU A 618 -2.97 10.05 19.48
CA LEU A 618 -2.63 8.82 20.21
C LEU A 618 -2.38 9.07 21.70
N LYS A 619 -1.64 10.14 22.04
CA LYS A 619 -1.34 10.49 23.44
C LYS A 619 -2.58 10.89 24.23
N GLN A 620 -3.52 11.57 23.58
CA GLN A 620 -4.76 12.04 24.22
C GLN A 620 -5.83 10.94 24.36
N SER A 621 -5.75 9.88 23.54
CA SER A 621 -6.71 8.78 23.54
C SER A 621 -6.29 7.58 24.41
N GLN A 622 -5.12 7.63 25.07
CA GLN A 622 -4.77 6.60 26.04
C GLN A 622 -5.58 6.84 27.31
N PRO A 623 -6.31 5.83 27.85
CA PRO A 623 -6.88 5.95 29.18
C PRO A 623 -5.73 6.23 30.15
N SER A 624 -5.91 7.22 31.03
CA SER A 624 -4.97 7.48 32.13
C SER A 624 -4.66 6.15 32.83
N LYS A 625 -3.38 5.75 32.77
CA LYS A 625 -2.90 4.52 33.40
C LYS A 625 -3.23 4.44 34.88
#